data_AF-A0A0A8UMY5-F1
#
_entry.id   AF-A0A0A8UMY5-F1
#
_cell.length_a   1.000
_cell.length_b   1.000
_cell.length_c   1.000
_cell.angle_alpha   90.00
_cell.angle_beta   90.00
_cell.angle_gamma   90.00
#
_symmetry.space_group_name_H-M   'P 1'
#
loop_
_entity.id
_entity.type
_entity.pdbx_description
1 polymer ?
#
loop_
_entity_poly.entity_id
_entity_poly.type
_entity_poly.pdbx_seq_one_letter_code
_entity_poly.pdbx_strand_id
1 'polypeptide(L)'
;MKFFRLLNVLNPILYRYKYTYRHNFPADPYQEMGKMIKNTRNKNEQSTKKVLIVPFRVLPGSNLFEGNCAVVLQSRGYQVDALMCGQAVSYCEQIDFSLSKPLRCNLCFHEQKKFIEAFGVNGVFVNQFLSTKERDEIDNEVELVDLNNLKNISYRGVPIHRPLSSALQLYFKKAIVSPQENAKELKGFLQTIFITIRALENYFKQNDVEFVLLSHGVYSTWGTVHEFCLAHSIKFVTWGREYHGAGVIAAHNASYLSEPMQECMSNWVNKLLSENQRSQIIDYLQAKIGLNNKSYDYVDYNIDNKGLQSREELYEKLGLDSEKTIVAMFPSIPWDGQTFRPNIFFDSIDSWIYETIDWFANQDDAILVIRAHPAEKRSNGDGLLDLLDKRYGEHLPKNIILVPPESKITSISIASISSAALLYGSTIGYQTVFLRIPTILASKFFYTNKEITFDPQTKDEYFALITDAIHGNLSVDDARFERLLQYAYHYQFRRIMPETIMNLKGLNFSGYKYSELEELVKDSVINKFIDCCLTGERFYFDECYE
;
A
#
# COMPACT_ATOMS: atom_id res chain seq x y z
N MET A 1 -31.01 -2.49 16.55
CA MET A 1 -31.88 -2.35 15.36
C MET A 1 -32.58 -0.99 15.21
N LYS A 2 -33.25 -0.41 16.23
CA LYS A 2 -33.95 0.89 16.11
C LYS A 2 -33.04 2.08 15.77
N PHE A 3 -31.83 2.15 16.35
CA PHE A 3 -30.84 3.21 16.09
C PHE A 3 -30.31 3.21 14.64
N PHE A 4 -29.99 2.03 14.09
CA PHE A 4 -29.54 1.88 12.70
C PHE A 4 -30.64 2.25 11.68
N ARG A 5 -31.91 1.93 11.98
CA ARG A 5 -33.05 2.36 11.15
C ARG A 5 -33.22 3.89 11.14
N LEU A 6 -32.99 4.57 12.26
CA LEU A 6 -33.03 6.04 12.34
C LEU A 6 -31.88 6.68 11.55
N LEU A 7 -30.65 6.13 11.66
CA LEU A 7 -29.50 6.58 10.89
C LEU A 7 -29.69 6.39 9.37
N ASN A 8 -30.38 5.32 8.95
CA ASN A 8 -30.68 5.09 7.55
C ASN A 8 -31.51 6.21 6.90
N VAL A 9 -32.37 6.89 7.66
CA VAL A 9 -33.13 8.06 7.18
C VAL A 9 -32.21 9.25 6.93
N LEU A 10 -31.13 9.39 7.71
CA LEU A 10 -30.15 10.48 7.60
C LEU A 10 -29.07 10.20 6.55
N ASN A 11 -28.93 8.97 6.05
CA ASN A 11 -27.88 8.58 5.11
C ASN A 11 -27.80 9.46 3.85
N PRO A 12 -28.91 9.85 3.17
CA PRO A 12 -28.83 10.74 2.02
C PRO A 12 -28.23 12.12 2.36
N ILE A 13 -28.55 12.65 3.54
CA ILE A 13 -28.03 13.94 4.03
C ILE A 13 -26.55 13.81 4.40
N LEU A 14 -26.19 12.76 5.14
CA LEU A 14 -24.80 12.46 5.53
C LEU A 14 -23.91 12.19 4.31
N TYR A 15 -24.45 11.48 3.32
CA TYR A 15 -23.83 11.27 2.03
C TYR A 15 -23.62 12.62 1.34
N ARG A 16 -24.67 13.43 1.14
CA ARG A 16 -24.51 14.74 0.49
C ARG A 16 -23.51 15.63 1.24
N TYR A 17 -23.53 15.64 2.57
CA TYR A 17 -22.55 16.37 3.37
C TYR A 17 -21.11 15.85 3.16
N LYS A 18 -20.91 14.54 3.18
CA LYS A 18 -19.59 13.92 2.91
C LYS A 18 -19.07 14.31 1.53
N TYR A 19 -19.92 14.27 0.51
CA TYR A 19 -19.52 14.52 -0.89
C TYR A 19 -19.35 16.01 -1.19
N THR A 20 -20.27 16.87 -0.74
CA THR A 20 -20.27 18.30 -1.04
C THR A 20 -19.34 19.11 -0.13
N TYR A 21 -19.23 18.76 1.16
CA TYR A 21 -18.54 19.62 2.14
C TYR A 21 -17.25 19.02 2.71
N ARG A 22 -17.21 17.71 2.99
CA ARG A 22 -16.05 17.11 3.68
C ARG A 22 -14.90 16.76 2.75
N HIS A 23 -15.19 16.19 1.58
CA HIS A 23 -14.17 15.75 0.62
C HIS A 23 -14.06 16.67 -0.60
N ASN A 24 -14.97 17.65 -0.73
CA ASN A 24 -15.03 18.58 -1.85
C ASN A 24 -14.98 17.87 -3.21
N PHE A 25 -15.74 16.76 -3.35
CA PHE A 25 -15.80 16.03 -4.61
C PHE A 25 -16.57 16.90 -5.61
N PRO A 26 -15.99 17.23 -6.78
CA PRO A 26 -16.69 18.01 -7.79
C PRO A 26 -17.83 17.21 -8.44
N ALA A 27 -17.80 15.87 -8.33
CA ALA A 27 -18.80 14.97 -8.90
C ALA A 27 -19.04 13.71 -8.03
N ASP A 28 -20.23 13.13 -8.11
CA ASP A 28 -20.57 11.83 -7.51
C ASP A 28 -20.32 10.71 -8.54
N PRO A 29 -19.30 9.86 -8.35
CA PRO A 29 -18.90 8.85 -9.34
C PRO A 29 -19.99 7.80 -9.61
N TYR A 30 -20.82 7.48 -8.61
CA TYR A 30 -21.90 6.51 -8.79
C TYR A 30 -23.05 7.08 -9.61
N GLN A 31 -23.32 8.39 -9.47
CA GLN A 31 -24.33 9.05 -10.29
C GLN A 31 -23.87 9.21 -11.74
N GLU A 32 -22.60 9.53 -11.98
CA GLU A 32 -22.07 9.64 -13.34
C GLU A 32 -22.10 8.29 -14.05
N MET A 33 -21.55 7.24 -13.43
CA MET A 33 -21.60 5.89 -14.01
C MET A 33 -23.04 5.40 -14.21
N GLY A 34 -23.91 5.63 -13.21
CA GLY A 34 -25.32 5.25 -13.31
C GLY A 34 -26.07 5.96 -14.44
N LYS A 35 -25.65 7.16 -14.86
CA LYS A 35 -26.20 7.83 -16.06
C LYS A 35 -25.72 7.12 -17.34
N MET A 36 -24.43 6.81 -17.43
CA MET A 36 -23.86 6.11 -18.61
C MET A 36 -24.54 4.75 -18.82
N ILE A 37 -24.68 3.93 -17.77
CA ILE A 37 -25.28 2.60 -17.89
C ILE A 37 -26.76 2.64 -18.30
N LYS A 38 -27.52 3.64 -17.84
CA LYS A 38 -28.96 3.76 -18.18
C LYS A 38 -29.18 4.04 -19.67
N ASN A 39 -28.21 4.66 -20.35
CA ASN A 39 -28.31 5.03 -21.76
C ASN A 39 -28.03 3.85 -22.72
N THR A 40 -27.44 2.75 -22.24
CA THR A 40 -26.84 1.70 -23.10
C THR A 40 -27.47 0.31 -22.95
N ARG A 41 -28.58 0.13 -22.22
CA ARG A 41 -29.14 -1.22 -21.94
C ARG A 41 -29.62 -1.97 -23.19
N ASN A 42 -28.72 -2.76 -23.79
CA ASN A 42 -29.04 -3.91 -24.62
C ASN A 42 -28.89 -5.20 -23.78
N LYS A 43 -29.89 -6.07 -23.87
CA LYS A 43 -29.87 -7.39 -23.23
C LYS A 43 -28.89 -8.29 -23.98
N ASN A 44 -27.66 -8.41 -23.50
CA ASN A 44 -26.79 -9.49 -23.95
C ASN A 44 -27.20 -10.80 -23.25
N GLU A 45 -27.07 -11.92 -23.99
CA GLU A 45 -27.19 -13.26 -23.41
C GLU A 45 -26.12 -13.41 -22.31
N GLN A 46 -26.56 -13.82 -21.11
CA GLN A 46 -25.65 -14.04 -19.98
C GLN A 46 -24.73 -15.22 -20.29
N SER A 47 -23.41 -15.00 -20.33
CA SER A 47 -22.48 -16.12 -20.36
C SER A 47 -22.46 -16.85 -19.03
N THR A 48 -21.98 -18.10 -19.05
CA THR A 48 -21.85 -18.94 -17.86
C THR A 48 -20.64 -18.57 -16.99
N LYS A 49 -19.73 -17.70 -17.47
CA LYS A 49 -18.49 -17.36 -16.78
C LYS A 49 -18.70 -16.24 -15.78
N LYS A 50 -18.10 -16.40 -14.59
CA LYS A 50 -18.28 -15.51 -13.44
C LYS A 50 -16.95 -15.00 -12.91
N VAL A 51 -16.91 -13.73 -12.51
CA VAL A 51 -15.79 -13.08 -11.83
C VAL A 51 -16.28 -12.52 -10.50
N LEU A 52 -15.45 -12.61 -9.46
CA LEU A 52 -15.72 -12.01 -8.16
C LEU A 52 -14.82 -10.79 -7.95
N ILE A 53 -15.42 -9.60 -7.86
CA ILE A 53 -14.70 -8.40 -7.42
C ILE A 53 -14.88 -8.21 -5.91
N VAL A 54 -13.89 -7.62 -5.25
CA VAL A 54 -13.85 -7.53 -3.77
C VAL A 54 -13.71 -6.08 -3.32
N PRO A 55 -14.73 -5.23 -3.56
CA PRO A 55 -14.73 -3.91 -2.94
C PRO A 55 -14.75 -4.03 -1.41
N PHE A 56 -15.43 -5.06 -0.85
CA PHE A 56 -15.64 -5.38 0.57
C PHE A 56 -16.20 -4.23 1.42
N ARG A 57 -15.47 -3.12 1.52
CA ARG A 57 -15.86 -1.85 2.11
C ARG A 57 -15.81 -0.79 1.02
N VAL A 58 -16.91 -0.07 0.83
CA VAL A 58 -16.98 0.98 -0.18
C VAL A 58 -16.70 2.33 0.46
N LEU A 59 -15.74 3.05 -0.13
CA LEU A 59 -15.53 4.48 0.06
C LEU A 59 -15.53 5.19 -1.30
N PRO A 60 -15.85 6.50 -1.34
CA PRO A 60 -15.78 7.27 -2.56
C PRO A 60 -14.34 7.28 -3.10
N GLY A 61 -14.17 6.92 -4.37
CA GLY A 61 -12.88 6.92 -5.06
C GLY A 61 -12.05 5.65 -4.89
N SER A 62 -12.11 4.98 -3.72
CA SER A 62 -11.23 3.84 -3.41
C SER A 62 -11.53 2.60 -4.24
N ASN A 63 -12.80 2.34 -4.56
CA ASN A 63 -13.22 1.09 -5.21
C ASN A 63 -13.70 1.27 -6.65
N LEU A 64 -13.51 2.46 -7.23
CA LEU A 64 -14.00 2.74 -8.59
C LEU A 64 -13.30 1.88 -9.64
N PHE A 65 -12.05 1.49 -9.39
CA PHE A 65 -11.32 0.62 -10.31
C PHE A 65 -11.96 -0.76 -10.46
N GLU A 66 -12.36 -1.42 -9.37
CA GLU A 66 -13.09 -2.69 -9.45
C GLU A 66 -14.44 -2.53 -10.17
N GLY A 67 -15.14 -1.41 -9.95
CA GLY A 67 -16.40 -1.09 -10.64
C GLY A 67 -16.21 -0.88 -12.14
N ASN A 68 -15.17 -0.16 -12.55
CA ASN A 68 -14.83 0.05 -13.96
C ASN A 68 -14.43 -1.28 -14.62
N CYS A 69 -13.65 -2.11 -13.95
CA CYS A 69 -13.34 -3.47 -14.42
C CYS A 69 -14.61 -4.31 -14.59
N ALA A 70 -15.58 -4.20 -13.66
CA ALA A 70 -16.84 -4.92 -13.74
C ALA A 70 -17.62 -4.56 -15.01
N VAL A 71 -17.72 -3.28 -15.34
CA VAL A 71 -18.41 -2.80 -16.54
C VAL A 71 -17.77 -3.36 -17.83
N VAL A 72 -16.44 -3.40 -17.90
CA VAL A 72 -15.71 -3.98 -19.05
C VAL A 72 -15.87 -5.50 -19.12
N LEU A 73 -15.84 -6.20 -17.98
CA LEU A 73 -16.10 -7.63 -17.92
C LEU A 73 -17.53 -7.98 -18.36
N GLN A 74 -18.51 -7.19 -17.93
CA GLN A 74 -19.92 -7.38 -18.31
C GLN A 74 -20.16 -7.14 -19.80
N SER A 75 -19.49 -6.14 -20.40
CA SER A 75 -19.58 -5.92 -21.86
C SER A 75 -19.01 -7.08 -22.67
N ARG A 76 -18.08 -7.84 -22.07
CA ARG A 76 -17.51 -9.10 -22.59
C ARG A 76 -18.33 -10.34 -22.22
N GLY A 77 -19.50 -10.18 -21.60
CA GLY A 77 -20.43 -11.27 -21.29
C GLY A 77 -20.24 -11.98 -19.94
N TYR A 78 -19.32 -11.52 -19.09
CA TYR A 78 -19.11 -12.12 -17.76
C TYR A 78 -20.21 -11.70 -16.77
N GLN A 79 -20.65 -12.63 -15.93
CA GLN A 79 -21.34 -12.27 -14.70
C GLN A 79 -20.31 -11.74 -13.69
N VAL A 80 -20.59 -10.58 -13.09
CA VAL A 80 -19.73 -10.00 -12.06
C VAL A 80 -20.46 -9.95 -10.73
N ASP A 81 -19.97 -10.73 -9.78
CA ASP A 81 -20.37 -10.70 -8.39
C ASP A 81 -19.46 -9.75 -7.61
N ALA A 82 -20.00 -9.03 -6.63
CA ALA A 82 -19.26 -8.11 -5.79
C ALA A 82 -19.36 -8.50 -4.32
N LEU A 83 -18.27 -9.02 -3.75
CA LEU A 83 -18.18 -9.38 -2.34
C LEU A 83 -18.16 -8.11 -1.48
N MET A 84 -19.14 -8.00 -0.59
CA MET A 84 -19.36 -6.82 0.25
C MET A 84 -19.66 -7.20 1.70
N CYS A 85 -19.25 -6.35 2.63
CA CYS A 85 -19.46 -6.57 4.05
C CYS A 85 -20.95 -6.65 4.43
N GLY A 86 -21.82 -5.78 3.88
CA GLY A 86 -23.25 -5.81 4.21
C GLY A 86 -23.56 -5.59 5.70
N GLN A 87 -22.69 -4.87 6.42
CA GLN A 87 -22.73 -4.70 7.89
C GLN A 87 -22.59 -6.01 8.68
N ALA A 88 -21.93 -7.03 8.11
CA ALA A 88 -21.78 -8.34 8.75
C ALA A 88 -20.76 -8.35 9.90
N VAL A 89 -19.77 -7.45 9.88
CA VAL A 89 -18.62 -7.47 10.81
C VAL A 89 -18.59 -6.24 11.73
N SER A 90 -18.02 -6.40 12.91
CA SER A 90 -17.97 -5.40 13.98
C SER A 90 -16.68 -4.55 13.97
N TYR A 91 -15.57 -5.12 13.47
CA TYR A 91 -14.29 -4.45 13.27
C TYR A 91 -13.91 -4.49 11.80
N CYS A 92 -13.29 -3.41 11.32
CA CYS A 92 -12.70 -3.30 10.00
C CYS A 92 -11.88 -2.02 9.91
N GLU A 93 -11.16 -1.81 8.81
CA GLU A 93 -10.24 -0.69 8.68
C GLU A 93 -10.93 0.62 8.27
N GLN A 94 -12.28 0.66 8.22
CA GLN A 94 -13.03 1.95 8.17
C GLN A 94 -13.18 2.57 9.56
N ILE A 95 -12.91 1.78 10.59
CA ILE A 95 -13.13 2.11 11.98
C ILE A 95 -11.75 2.14 12.64
N ASP A 96 -11.31 3.31 13.08
CA ASP A 96 -10.17 3.42 13.99
C ASP A 96 -10.64 3.57 15.45
N PHE A 97 -9.70 3.66 16.39
CA PHE A 97 -9.99 3.81 17.82
C PHE A 97 -10.68 5.13 18.18
N SER A 98 -10.67 6.14 17.29
CA SER A 98 -11.12 7.51 17.55
C SER A 98 -12.49 7.84 16.93
N LEU A 99 -13.07 6.94 16.13
CA LEU A 99 -14.23 7.24 15.27
C LEU A 99 -15.53 6.56 15.71
N SER A 100 -16.67 7.24 15.47
CA SER A 100 -18.02 6.69 15.67
C SER A 100 -18.32 5.53 14.71
N LYS A 101 -18.23 4.29 15.23
CA LYS A 101 -18.42 3.04 14.48
C LYS A 101 -19.77 2.96 13.74
N PRO A 102 -20.93 3.29 14.37
CA PRO A 102 -22.23 3.11 13.73
C PRO A 102 -22.46 4.02 12.53
N LEU A 103 -22.01 5.28 12.60
CA LEU A 103 -22.22 6.26 11.52
C LEU A 103 -21.47 5.84 10.25
N ARG A 104 -20.19 5.48 10.38
CA ARG A 104 -19.36 5.05 9.26
C ARG A 104 -19.83 3.75 8.64
N CYS A 105 -20.22 2.77 9.47
CA CYS A 105 -20.76 1.51 8.97
C CYS A 105 -22.05 1.72 8.17
N ASN A 106 -22.97 2.56 8.64
CA ASN A 106 -24.19 2.89 7.88
C ASN A 106 -23.90 3.59 6.56
N LEU A 107 -22.98 4.57 6.56
CA LEU A 107 -22.61 5.28 5.34
C LEU A 107 -21.93 4.36 4.33
N CYS A 108 -21.00 3.51 4.79
CA CYS A 108 -20.35 2.51 3.94
C CYS A 108 -21.37 1.53 3.34
N PHE A 109 -22.37 1.08 4.11
CA PHE A 109 -23.43 0.22 3.58
C PHE A 109 -24.34 0.93 2.56
N HIS A 110 -24.62 2.22 2.77
CA HIS A 110 -25.33 3.02 1.78
C HIS A 110 -24.50 3.16 0.49
N GLU A 111 -23.18 3.36 0.59
CA GLU A 111 -22.26 3.41 -0.54
C GLU A 111 -22.14 2.06 -1.27
N GLN A 112 -22.15 0.94 -0.55
CA GLN A 112 -22.22 -0.41 -1.15
C GLN A 112 -23.45 -0.59 -2.05
N LYS A 113 -24.62 -0.13 -1.60
CA LYS A 113 -25.85 -0.19 -2.42
C LYS A 113 -25.76 0.68 -3.68
N LYS A 114 -25.20 1.88 -3.55
CA LYS A 114 -24.96 2.76 -4.69
C LYS A 114 -23.97 2.18 -5.68
N PHE A 115 -22.91 1.52 -5.19
CA PHE A 115 -21.97 0.80 -6.03
C PHE A 115 -22.68 -0.30 -6.85
N ILE A 116 -23.48 -1.14 -6.18
CA ILE A 116 -24.25 -2.21 -6.84
C ILE A 116 -25.13 -1.64 -7.96
N GLU A 117 -25.91 -0.59 -7.65
CA GLU A 117 -26.80 0.04 -8.62
C GLU A 117 -26.03 0.70 -9.77
N ALA A 118 -24.97 1.44 -9.47
CA ALA A 118 -24.22 2.22 -10.43
C ALA A 118 -23.46 1.37 -11.44
N PHE A 119 -22.86 0.26 -11.00
CA PHE A 119 -22.08 -0.64 -11.86
C PHE A 119 -22.87 -1.85 -12.34
N GLY A 120 -24.14 -2.02 -11.93
CA GLY A 120 -24.98 -3.13 -12.36
C GLY A 120 -24.45 -4.52 -11.98
N VAL A 121 -23.67 -4.63 -10.92
CA VAL A 121 -23.07 -5.90 -10.43
C VAL A 121 -24.05 -6.65 -9.53
N ASN A 122 -23.84 -7.96 -9.35
CA ASN A 122 -24.58 -8.74 -8.37
C ASN A 122 -23.93 -8.59 -6.97
N GLY A 123 -24.64 -7.97 -6.02
CA GLY A 123 -24.14 -7.76 -4.67
C GLY A 123 -24.17 -9.02 -3.82
N VAL A 124 -23.00 -9.51 -3.41
CA VAL A 124 -22.81 -10.69 -2.56
C VAL A 124 -22.44 -10.22 -1.16
N PHE A 125 -23.42 -10.17 -0.25
CA PHE A 125 -23.16 -9.72 1.11
C PHE A 125 -22.73 -10.89 2.00
N VAL A 126 -21.65 -10.69 2.77
CA VAL A 126 -21.10 -11.70 3.70
C VAL A 126 -22.18 -12.29 4.62
N ASN A 127 -23.14 -11.49 5.08
CA ASN A 127 -24.22 -11.95 5.95
C ASN A 127 -25.22 -12.92 5.30
N GLN A 128 -25.30 -12.97 3.96
CA GLN A 128 -26.18 -13.88 3.22
C GLN A 128 -25.64 -15.32 3.19
N PHE A 129 -24.35 -15.50 3.45
CA PHE A 129 -23.66 -16.78 3.37
C PHE A 129 -23.37 -17.39 4.75
N LEU A 130 -24.02 -16.88 5.80
CA LEU A 130 -23.83 -17.35 7.17
C LEU A 130 -25.17 -17.51 7.88
N SER A 131 -25.42 -18.72 8.39
CA SER A 131 -26.52 -18.99 9.30
C SER A 131 -26.26 -18.42 10.70
N THR A 132 -27.31 -18.26 11.51
CA THR A 132 -27.16 -17.86 12.91
C THR A 132 -26.30 -18.84 13.70
N LYS A 133 -26.48 -20.14 13.45
CA LYS A 133 -25.68 -21.20 14.07
C LYS A 133 -24.19 -21.05 13.77
N GLU A 134 -23.82 -20.79 12.51
CA GLU A 134 -22.42 -20.58 12.15
C GLU A 134 -21.82 -19.33 12.80
N ARG A 135 -22.62 -18.27 13.00
CA ARG A 135 -22.17 -17.08 13.74
C ARG A 135 -21.87 -17.41 15.20
N ASP A 136 -22.77 -18.13 15.85
CA ASP A 136 -22.58 -18.55 17.24
C ASP A 136 -21.36 -19.50 17.38
N GLU A 137 -21.13 -20.38 16.39
CA GLU A 137 -19.94 -21.22 16.31
C GLU A 137 -18.66 -20.38 16.19
N ILE A 138 -18.62 -19.41 15.27
CA ILE A 138 -17.47 -18.51 15.10
C ILE A 138 -17.18 -17.75 16.39
N ASP A 139 -18.20 -17.23 17.07
CA ASP A 139 -18.03 -16.48 18.31
C ASP A 139 -17.37 -17.36 19.39
N ASN A 140 -17.77 -18.62 19.50
CA ASN A 140 -17.13 -19.58 20.41
C ASN A 140 -15.69 -19.93 19.97
N GLU A 141 -15.46 -20.13 18.68
CA GLU A 141 -14.13 -20.46 18.14
C GLU A 141 -13.12 -19.33 18.37
N VAL A 142 -13.54 -18.06 18.22
CA VAL A 142 -12.70 -16.88 18.49
C VAL A 142 -12.29 -16.81 19.97
N GLU A 143 -13.18 -17.16 20.90
CA GLU A 143 -12.87 -17.18 22.33
C GLU A 143 -11.81 -18.23 22.70
N LEU A 144 -11.69 -19.30 21.92
CA LEU A 144 -10.75 -20.41 22.13
C LEU A 144 -9.37 -20.20 21.49
N VAL A 145 -9.17 -19.12 20.73
CA VAL A 145 -7.89 -18.84 20.07
C VAL A 145 -6.79 -18.55 21.10
N ASP A 146 -5.69 -19.29 21.03
CA ASP A 146 -4.49 -19.02 21.83
C ASP A 146 -3.76 -17.76 21.32
N LEU A 147 -3.92 -16.66 22.07
CA LEU A 147 -3.33 -15.37 21.74
C LEU A 147 -1.79 -15.36 21.80
N ASN A 148 -1.15 -16.35 22.42
CA ASN A 148 0.31 -16.42 22.51
C ASN A 148 0.96 -17.06 21.28
N ASN A 149 0.19 -17.77 20.44
CA ASN A 149 0.70 -18.51 19.29
C ASN A 149 0.09 -18.08 17.94
N LEU A 150 -0.39 -16.83 17.84
CA LEU A 150 -1.14 -16.34 16.67
C LEU A 150 -0.42 -16.50 15.32
N LYS A 151 0.92 -16.51 15.32
CA LYS A 151 1.74 -16.67 14.10
C LYS A 151 1.50 -18.01 13.38
N ASN A 152 1.17 -19.06 14.12
CA ASN A 152 1.07 -20.42 13.61
C ASN A 152 -0.38 -20.91 13.48
N ILE A 153 -1.36 -20.03 13.69
CA ILE A 153 -2.77 -20.40 13.63
C ILE A 153 -3.29 -20.31 12.20
N SER A 154 -3.99 -21.35 11.79
CA SER A 154 -4.84 -21.36 10.60
C SER A 154 -6.29 -21.61 11.01
N TYR A 155 -7.22 -20.89 10.41
CA TYR A 155 -8.65 -21.14 10.55
C TYR A 155 -9.17 -21.79 9.28
N ARG A 156 -9.64 -23.04 9.37
CA ARG A 156 -10.08 -23.85 8.22
C ARG A 156 -9.05 -23.88 7.07
N GLY A 157 -7.78 -24.07 7.43
CA GLY A 157 -6.67 -24.11 6.47
C GLY A 157 -6.18 -22.74 5.97
N VAL A 158 -6.80 -21.63 6.38
CA VAL A 158 -6.39 -20.28 5.99
C VAL A 158 -5.51 -19.65 7.08
N PRO A 159 -4.27 -19.24 6.79
CA PRO A 159 -3.43 -18.50 7.73
C PRO A 159 -4.08 -17.16 8.12
N ILE A 160 -4.12 -16.85 9.42
CA ILE A 160 -4.81 -15.64 9.93
C ILE A 160 -3.86 -14.54 10.39
N HIS A 161 -2.57 -14.86 10.57
CA HIS A 161 -1.62 -13.96 11.22
C HIS A 161 -1.42 -12.65 10.43
N ARG A 162 -1.16 -12.74 9.12
CA ARG A 162 -0.88 -11.56 8.28
C ARG A 162 -2.09 -10.61 8.18
N PRO A 163 -3.31 -11.08 7.89
CA PRO A 163 -4.52 -10.24 7.94
C PRO A 163 -4.72 -9.58 9.30
N LEU A 164 -4.55 -10.34 10.40
CA LEU A 164 -4.74 -9.84 11.76
C LEU A 164 -3.70 -8.78 12.15
N SER A 165 -2.41 -9.09 11.94
CA SER A 165 -1.30 -8.21 12.32
C SER A 165 -1.39 -6.88 11.59
N SER A 166 -1.61 -6.90 10.27
CA SER A 166 -1.75 -5.66 9.49
C SER A 166 -2.97 -4.84 9.91
N ALA A 167 -4.10 -5.47 10.25
CA ALA A 167 -5.29 -4.76 10.71
C ALA A 167 -5.06 -4.09 12.08
N LEU A 168 -4.41 -4.77 13.01
CA LEU A 168 -4.07 -4.23 14.33
C LEU A 168 -3.08 -3.07 14.24
N GLN A 169 -2.03 -3.21 13.41
CA GLN A 169 -1.05 -2.15 13.16
C GLN A 169 -1.72 -0.88 12.67
N LEU A 170 -2.64 -1.01 11.70
CA LEU A 170 -3.39 0.12 11.18
C LEU A 170 -4.39 0.69 12.21
N TYR A 171 -5.07 -0.17 12.97
CA TYR A 171 -6.07 0.24 13.95
C TYR A 171 -5.46 1.07 15.08
N PHE A 172 -4.33 0.62 15.63
CA PHE A 172 -3.64 1.27 16.73
C PHE A 172 -2.61 2.30 16.29
N LYS A 173 -2.20 2.29 15.01
CA LYS A 173 -1.08 3.07 14.47
C LYS A 173 0.20 2.79 15.26
N LYS A 174 0.49 1.50 15.48
CA LYS A 174 1.69 1.01 16.18
C LYS A 174 2.34 -0.14 15.39
N ALA A 175 3.67 -0.19 15.37
CA ALA A 175 4.42 -1.27 14.73
C ALA A 175 4.17 -2.61 15.44
N ILE A 176 4.26 -2.60 16.77
CA ILE A 176 4.03 -3.75 17.63
C ILE A 176 2.77 -3.51 18.46
N VAL A 177 1.83 -4.46 18.42
CA VAL A 177 0.60 -4.44 19.21
C VAL A 177 0.61 -5.63 20.15
N SER A 178 0.56 -5.36 21.47
CA SER A 178 0.46 -6.39 22.49
C SER A 178 -0.92 -7.09 22.42
N PRO A 179 -0.98 -8.42 22.17
CA PRO A 179 -2.24 -9.15 22.12
C PRO A 179 -3.02 -9.10 23.44
N GLN A 180 -2.33 -9.13 24.58
CA GLN A 180 -2.97 -9.22 25.90
C GLN A 180 -3.62 -7.90 26.31
N GLU A 181 -2.97 -6.77 26.03
CA GLU A 181 -3.50 -5.43 26.34
C GLU A 181 -4.69 -5.05 25.45
N ASN A 182 -4.78 -5.64 24.25
CA ASN A 182 -5.73 -5.28 23.20
C ASN A 182 -6.65 -6.45 22.80
N ALA A 183 -6.94 -7.36 23.75
CA ALA A 183 -7.62 -8.62 23.48
C ALA A 183 -9.00 -8.45 22.82
N LYS A 184 -9.73 -7.38 23.16
CA LYS A 184 -11.07 -7.10 22.62
C LYS A 184 -11.02 -6.76 21.13
N GLU A 185 -10.15 -5.82 20.74
CA GLU A 185 -9.95 -5.39 19.36
C GLU A 185 -9.40 -6.55 18.52
N LEU A 186 -8.45 -7.30 19.09
CA LEU A 186 -7.89 -8.50 18.47
C LEU A 186 -8.97 -9.54 18.18
N LYS A 187 -9.78 -9.92 19.18
CA LYS A 187 -10.89 -10.85 18.99
C LYS A 187 -11.92 -10.33 18.00
N GLY A 188 -12.17 -9.03 17.97
CA GLY A 188 -13.03 -8.39 16.97
C GLY A 188 -12.52 -8.53 15.53
N PHE A 189 -11.21 -8.38 15.32
CA PHE A 189 -10.59 -8.62 14.01
C PHE A 189 -10.53 -10.12 13.68
N LEU A 190 -10.29 -11.00 14.64
CA LEU A 190 -10.40 -12.46 14.45
C LEU A 190 -11.81 -12.86 13.98
N GLN A 191 -12.85 -12.33 14.64
CA GLN A 191 -14.23 -12.55 14.25
C GLN A 191 -14.47 -12.12 12.81
N THR A 192 -13.93 -10.96 12.41
CA THR A 192 -14.00 -10.46 11.02
C THR A 192 -13.35 -11.42 10.03
N ILE A 193 -12.18 -11.95 10.36
CA ILE A 193 -11.44 -12.92 9.55
C ILE A 193 -12.25 -14.23 9.42
N PHE A 194 -12.74 -14.79 10.53
CA PHE A 194 -13.44 -16.08 10.56
C PHE A 194 -14.79 -16.00 9.83
N ILE A 195 -15.56 -14.93 10.07
CA ILE A 195 -16.80 -14.62 9.33
C ILE A 195 -16.54 -14.58 7.83
N THR A 196 -15.46 -13.90 7.41
CA THR A 196 -15.12 -13.78 5.99
C THR A 196 -14.76 -15.15 5.39
N ILE A 197 -13.93 -15.95 6.08
CA ILE A 197 -13.55 -17.29 5.62
C ILE A 197 -14.79 -18.18 5.45
N ARG A 198 -15.67 -18.26 6.46
CA ARG A 198 -16.89 -19.08 6.39
C ARG A 198 -17.82 -18.64 5.27
N ALA A 199 -17.99 -17.34 5.08
CA ALA A 199 -18.82 -16.81 4.01
C ALA A 199 -18.24 -17.16 2.62
N LEU A 200 -16.92 -17.06 2.45
CA LEU A 200 -16.24 -17.44 1.20
C LEU A 200 -16.40 -18.93 0.91
N GLU A 201 -16.20 -19.82 1.89
CA GLU A 201 -16.42 -21.26 1.67
C GLU A 201 -17.85 -21.56 1.22
N ASN A 202 -18.84 -20.92 1.83
CA ASN A 202 -20.24 -21.11 1.47
C ASN A 202 -20.57 -20.51 0.10
N TYR A 203 -19.94 -19.40 -0.27
CA TYR A 203 -20.04 -18.81 -1.61
C TYR A 203 -19.44 -19.74 -2.68
N PHE A 204 -18.20 -20.18 -2.51
CA PHE A 204 -17.49 -21.01 -3.50
C PHE A 204 -18.03 -22.44 -3.63
N LYS A 205 -18.81 -22.95 -2.64
CA LYS A 205 -19.56 -24.21 -2.79
C LYS A 205 -20.64 -24.15 -3.88
N GLN A 206 -21.14 -22.95 -4.20
CA GLN A 206 -22.29 -22.75 -5.09
C GLN A 206 -21.93 -21.98 -6.36
N ASN A 207 -20.71 -21.45 -6.44
CA ASN A 207 -20.29 -20.54 -7.49
C ASN A 207 -18.91 -20.95 -7.99
N ASP A 208 -18.83 -21.23 -9.29
CA ASP A 208 -17.56 -21.37 -10.00
C ASP A 208 -17.14 -19.99 -10.53
N VAL A 209 -15.90 -19.59 -10.25
CA VAL A 209 -15.39 -18.23 -10.52
C VAL A 209 -14.06 -18.34 -11.24
N GLU A 210 -13.94 -17.65 -12.38
CA GLU A 210 -12.74 -17.67 -13.22
C GLU A 210 -11.53 -17.05 -12.51
N PHE A 211 -11.74 -15.91 -11.83
CA PHE A 211 -10.76 -15.27 -10.96
C PHE A 211 -11.41 -14.28 -9.98
N VAL A 212 -10.67 -13.94 -8.92
CA VAL A 212 -11.03 -12.90 -7.95
C VAL A 212 -10.21 -11.63 -8.19
N LEU A 213 -10.84 -10.46 -8.27
CA LEU A 213 -10.16 -9.15 -8.34
C LEU A 213 -10.32 -8.41 -7.02
N LEU A 214 -9.21 -8.10 -6.35
CA LEU A 214 -9.22 -7.43 -5.05
C LEU A 214 -8.16 -6.34 -4.93
N SER A 215 -8.42 -5.32 -4.11
CA SER A 215 -7.46 -4.27 -3.80
C SER A 215 -6.55 -4.66 -2.63
N HIS A 216 -5.30 -4.19 -2.65
CA HIS A 216 -4.29 -4.29 -1.59
C HIS A 216 -3.81 -5.71 -1.22
N GLY A 217 -4.73 -6.62 -0.87
CA GLY A 217 -4.44 -7.97 -0.39
C GLY A 217 -3.92 -7.97 1.06
N VAL A 218 -4.45 -7.06 1.89
CA VAL A 218 -3.94 -6.77 3.23
C VAL A 218 -5.07 -6.44 4.21
N TYR A 219 -4.76 -6.41 5.50
CA TYR A 219 -5.73 -6.20 6.60
C TYR A 219 -6.76 -7.32 6.75
N SER A 220 -7.68 -7.17 7.71
CA SER A 220 -8.66 -8.19 8.08
C SER A 220 -9.73 -8.39 7.00
N THR A 221 -9.95 -7.40 6.12
CA THR A 221 -10.90 -7.53 5.01
C THR A 221 -10.26 -8.12 3.76
N TRP A 222 -9.41 -7.37 3.06
CA TRP A 222 -8.84 -7.84 1.78
C TRP A 222 -7.76 -8.90 1.96
N GLY A 223 -6.98 -8.82 3.04
CA GLY A 223 -5.96 -9.80 3.37
C GLY A 223 -6.56 -11.18 3.65
N THR A 224 -7.73 -11.24 4.29
CA THR A 224 -8.42 -12.52 4.51
C THR A 224 -8.85 -13.16 3.20
N VAL A 225 -9.39 -12.37 2.26
CA VAL A 225 -9.78 -12.89 0.94
C VAL A 225 -8.55 -13.36 0.15
N HIS A 226 -7.45 -12.61 0.25
CA HIS A 226 -6.15 -12.96 -0.34
C HIS A 226 -5.62 -14.31 0.18
N GLU A 227 -5.50 -14.47 1.50
CA GLU A 227 -5.05 -15.71 2.14
C GLU A 227 -6.00 -16.88 1.86
N PHE A 228 -7.32 -16.62 1.81
CA PHE A 228 -8.30 -17.63 1.43
C PHE A 228 -8.06 -18.16 0.01
N CYS A 229 -7.83 -17.25 -0.95
CA CYS A 229 -7.59 -17.65 -2.34
C CYS A 229 -6.28 -18.44 -2.48
N LEU A 230 -5.22 -18.02 -1.78
CA LEU A 230 -3.95 -18.77 -1.73
C LEU A 230 -4.15 -20.19 -1.17
N ALA A 231 -4.81 -20.31 -0.02
CA ALA A 231 -5.03 -21.59 0.65
C ALA A 231 -5.88 -22.58 -0.17
N HIS A 232 -6.73 -22.07 -1.06
CA HIS A 232 -7.65 -22.88 -1.88
C HIS A 232 -7.26 -22.93 -3.37
N SER A 233 -6.09 -22.42 -3.74
CA SER A 233 -5.63 -22.37 -5.14
C SER A 233 -6.61 -21.69 -6.11
N ILE A 234 -7.35 -20.68 -5.62
CA ILE A 234 -8.27 -19.88 -6.42
C ILE A 234 -7.44 -18.80 -7.13
N LYS A 235 -7.65 -18.61 -8.44
CA LYS A 235 -6.96 -17.56 -9.20
C LYS A 235 -7.41 -16.19 -8.73
N PHE A 236 -6.46 -15.28 -8.50
CA PHE A 236 -6.78 -13.91 -8.14
C PHE A 236 -5.78 -12.89 -8.65
N VAL A 237 -6.24 -11.65 -8.79
CA VAL A 237 -5.44 -10.48 -9.12
C VAL A 237 -5.56 -9.48 -7.98
N THR A 238 -4.43 -9.11 -7.39
CA THR A 238 -4.37 -8.05 -6.39
C THR A 238 -3.87 -6.77 -7.03
N TRP A 239 -4.66 -5.70 -6.97
CA TRP A 239 -4.29 -4.40 -7.52
C TRP A 239 -4.05 -3.36 -6.42
N GLY A 240 -3.29 -2.32 -6.75
CA GLY A 240 -3.06 -1.15 -5.92
C GLY A 240 -2.87 0.10 -6.76
N ARG A 241 -2.96 1.27 -6.11
CA ARG A 241 -2.72 2.56 -6.77
C ARG A 241 -1.33 3.06 -6.42
N GLU A 242 -0.54 3.36 -7.44
CA GLU A 242 0.79 3.97 -7.30
C GLU A 242 0.67 5.50 -7.39
N TYR A 243 1.66 6.21 -6.84
CA TYR A 243 1.64 7.68 -6.89
C TYR A 243 1.94 8.22 -8.28
N HIS A 244 2.80 7.54 -9.04
CA HIS A 244 3.14 7.92 -10.41
C HIS A 244 1.91 7.85 -11.31
N GLY A 245 1.48 9.03 -11.80
CA GLY A 245 0.32 9.17 -12.69
C GLY A 245 -1.01 8.73 -12.07
N ALA A 246 -1.06 8.48 -10.75
CA ALA A 246 -2.16 7.80 -10.07
C ALA A 246 -2.55 6.45 -10.72
N GLY A 247 -1.58 5.78 -11.35
CA GLY A 247 -1.78 4.55 -12.09
C GLY A 247 -2.02 3.32 -11.21
N VAL A 248 -2.33 2.20 -11.85
CA VAL A 248 -2.62 0.92 -11.21
C VAL A 248 -1.47 -0.05 -11.40
N ILE A 249 -1.03 -0.66 -10.30
CA ILE A 249 -0.13 -1.82 -10.32
C ILE A 249 -0.91 -3.06 -9.91
N ALA A 250 -0.59 -4.22 -10.48
CA ALA A 250 -1.25 -5.46 -10.13
C ALA A 250 -0.31 -6.67 -10.16
N ALA A 251 -0.70 -7.72 -9.43
CA ALA A 251 -0.01 -9.00 -9.40
C ALA A 251 -0.99 -10.17 -9.42
N HIS A 252 -0.61 -11.22 -10.13
CA HIS A 252 -1.31 -12.50 -10.16
C HIS A 252 -0.95 -13.34 -8.95
N ASN A 253 -1.96 -13.90 -8.27
CA ASN A 253 -1.82 -14.87 -7.18
C ASN A 253 -0.84 -14.44 -6.07
N ALA A 254 -0.66 -13.12 -5.90
CA ALA A 254 0.24 -12.51 -4.93
C ALA A 254 -0.22 -11.08 -4.66
N SER A 255 0.32 -10.45 -3.61
CA SER A 255 0.15 -9.01 -3.42
C SER A 255 1.15 -8.27 -4.31
N TYR A 256 0.73 -7.16 -4.92
CA TYR A 256 1.61 -6.28 -5.70
C TYR A 256 2.78 -5.71 -4.87
N LEU A 257 2.68 -5.74 -3.54
CA LEU A 257 3.74 -5.31 -2.62
C LEU A 257 4.80 -6.39 -2.37
N SER A 258 4.42 -7.68 -2.43
CA SER A 258 5.31 -8.81 -2.13
C SER A 258 5.89 -9.48 -3.36
N GLU A 259 5.13 -9.56 -4.45
CA GLU A 259 5.57 -10.14 -5.73
C GLU A 259 6.89 -9.52 -6.27
N PRO A 260 7.08 -8.19 -6.25
CA PRO A 260 8.33 -7.59 -6.73
C PRO A 260 9.58 -8.06 -5.97
N MET A 261 9.44 -8.47 -4.70
CA MET A 261 10.55 -8.95 -3.88
C MET A 261 11.03 -10.35 -4.30
N GLN A 262 10.19 -11.09 -5.00
CA GLN A 262 10.44 -12.45 -5.48
C GLN A 262 10.62 -12.50 -7.00
N GLU A 263 10.47 -11.36 -7.70
CA GLU A 263 10.60 -11.27 -9.14
C GLU A 263 12.04 -11.57 -9.59
N CYS A 264 12.18 -12.47 -10.56
CA CYS A 264 13.47 -12.80 -11.16
C CYS A 264 14.06 -11.60 -11.94
N MET A 265 15.36 -11.35 -11.78
CA MET A 265 16.07 -10.28 -12.49
C MET A 265 15.92 -10.37 -14.01
N SER A 266 15.83 -11.58 -14.58
CA SER A 266 15.68 -11.80 -16.02
C SER A 266 14.44 -11.15 -16.64
N ASN A 267 13.42 -10.82 -15.83
CA ASN A 267 12.21 -10.15 -16.31
C ASN A 267 12.45 -8.71 -16.76
N TRP A 268 13.52 -8.07 -16.26
CA TRP A 268 13.81 -6.64 -16.47
C TRP A 268 15.26 -6.34 -16.85
N VAL A 269 16.25 -7.10 -16.38
CA VAL A 269 17.68 -6.79 -16.56
C VAL A 269 18.18 -6.94 -18.00
N ASN A 270 17.56 -7.84 -18.77
CA ASN A 270 17.98 -8.15 -20.15
C ASN A 270 17.41 -7.18 -21.20
N LYS A 271 16.73 -6.12 -20.78
CA LYS A 271 16.19 -5.09 -21.67
C LYS A 271 17.04 -3.84 -21.54
N LEU A 272 17.82 -3.54 -22.59
CA LEU A 272 18.40 -2.22 -22.74
C LEU A 272 17.26 -1.21 -22.88
N LEU A 273 17.30 -0.15 -22.07
CA LEU A 273 16.36 0.95 -22.20
C LEU A 273 16.60 1.62 -23.56
N SER A 274 15.52 1.90 -24.29
CA SER A 274 15.63 2.80 -25.44
C SER A 274 16.04 4.21 -24.98
N GLU A 275 16.50 5.06 -25.90
CA GLU A 275 16.86 6.45 -25.58
C GLU A 275 15.68 7.20 -24.92
N ASN A 276 14.46 6.97 -25.41
CA ASN A 276 13.24 7.55 -24.84
C ASN A 276 12.98 7.03 -23.41
N GLN A 277 12.98 5.71 -23.22
CA GLN A 277 12.74 5.09 -21.91
C GLN A 277 13.77 5.55 -20.86
N ARG A 278 15.04 5.65 -21.28
CA ARG A 278 16.12 6.17 -20.44
C ARG A 278 15.88 7.62 -20.06
N SER A 279 15.54 8.47 -21.03
CA SER A 279 15.22 9.88 -20.76
C SER A 279 14.05 10.02 -19.79
N GLN A 280 13.00 9.21 -19.95
CA GLN A 280 11.82 9.23 -19.09
C GLN A 280 12.13 8.88 -17.63
N ILE A 281 12.89 7.80 -17.40
CA ILE A 281 13.22 7.41 -16.02
C ILE A 281 14.20 8.39 -15.36
N ILE A 282 15.15 8.95 -16.12
CA ILE A 282 16.04 10.00 -15.61
C ILE A 282 15.23 11.24 -15.25
N ASP A 283 14.34 11.71 -16.12
CA ASP A 283 13.46 12.85 -15.85
C ASP A 283 12.59 12.63 -14.60
N TYR A 284 12.02 11.43 -14.45
CA TYR A 284 11.26 11.03 -13.27
C TYR A 284 12.13 11.09 -12.00
N LEU A 285 13.32 10.49 -12.00
CA LEU A 285 14.20 10.48 -10.84
C LEU A 285 14.72 11.88 -10.50
N GLN A 286 15.05 12.71 -11.50
CA GLN A 286 15.42 14.12 -11.33
C GLN A 286 14.29 14.93 -10.69
N ALA A 287 13.04 14.71 -11.10
CA ALA A 287 11.87 15.34 -10.48
C ALA A 287 11.72 14.93 -9.02
N LYS A 288 11.97 13.64 -8.70
CA LYS A 288 11.90 13.11 -7.33
C LYS A 288 12.97 13.68 -6.40
N ILE A 289 14.15 14.05 -6.93
CA ILE A 289 15.19 14.75 -6.16
C ILE A 289 15.12 16.27 -6.28
N GLY A 290 14.11 16.79 -6.99
CA GLY A 290 13.84 18.21 -7.13
C GLY A 290 14.86 19.00 -7.97
N LEU A 291 15.57 18.32 -8.87
CA LEU A 291 16.38 18.97 -9.91
C LEU A 291 15.52 19.55 -11.04
N ASN A 292 14.25 19.16 -11.13
CA ASN A 292 13.28 19.80 -12.02
C ASN A 292 11.92 19.93 -11.32
N ASN A 293 11.09 20.86 -11.82
CA ASN A 293 9.78 21.19 -11.24
C ASN A 293 8.63 20.30 -11.77
N LYS A 294 8.92 19.24 -12.54
CA LYS A 294 7.87 18.34 -13.03
C LYS A 294 7.26 17.60 -11.83
N SER A 295 5.97 17.30 -11.92
CA SER A 295 5.27 16.46 -10.94
C SER A 295 4.70 15.26 -11.65
N TYR A 296 5.32 14.11 -11.40
CA TYR A 296 4.84 12.81 -11.88
C TYR A 296 3.91 12.15 -10.86
N ASP A 297 4.15 12.44 -9.58
CA ASP A 297 3.38 11.86 -8.48
C ASP A 297 2.20 12.75 -8.11
N TYR A 298 1.06 12.11 -7.84
CA TYR A 298 -0.16 12.77 -7.41
C TYR A 298 -0.23 13.02 -5.91
N VAL A 299 0.68 12.40 -5.16
CA VAL A 299 0.93 12.66 -3.74
C VAL A 299 2.42 12.95 -3.59
N ASP A 300 2.74 14.19 -3.22
CA ASP A 300 4.11 14.63 -2.99
C ASP A 300 4.19 15.37 -1.66
N TYR A 301 4.82 14.73 -0.67
CA TYR A 301 4.98 15.29 0.67
C TYR A 301 5.98 16.46 0.74
N ASN A 302 6.75 16.68 -0.33
CA ASN A 302 7.75 17.74 -0.42
C ASN A 302 7.38 18.82 -1.46
N ILE A 303 6.11 18.91 -1.88
CA ILE A 303 5.69 19.84 -2.95
C ILE A 303 6.06 21.30 -2.66
N ASP A 304 6.03 21.70 -1.40
CA ASP A 304 6.36 23.06 -0.95
C ASP A 304 7.87 23.27 -0.72
N ASN A 305 8.70 22.24 -0.94
CA ASN A 305 10.10 22.23 -0.53
C ASN A 305 10.94 21.21 -1.32
N LYS A 306 11.07 21.43 -2.64
CA LYS A 306 11.74 20.50 -3.57
C LYS A 306 13.25 20.75 -3.76
N GLY A 307 13.81 21.87 -3.31
CA GLY A 307 15.21 22.19 -3.58
C GLY A 307 16.21 21.36 -2.77
N LEU A 308 17.28 20.89 -3.42
CA LEU A 308 18.49 20.46 -2.71
C LEU A 308 19.10 21.67 -2.00
N GLN A 309 19.32 21.54 -0.71
CA GLN A 309 20.02 22.56 0.08
C GLN A 309 21.52 22.39 -0.08
N SER A 310 22.27 23.48 0.07
CA SER A 310 23.73 23.41 -0.04
C SER A 310 24.33 22.64 1.13
N ARG A 311 25.52 22.07 0.92
CA ARG A 311 26.25 21.34 1.97
C ARG A 311 26.51 22.26 3.17
N GLU A 312 26.95 23.48 2.94
CA GLU A 312 27.27 24.47 3.98
C GLU A 312 26.04 24.80 4.81
N GLU A 313 24.90 25.03 4.16
CA GLU A 313 23.63 25.31 4.81
C GLU A 313 23.17 24.14 5.71
N LEU A 314 23.36 22.90 5.24
CA LEU A 314 23.00 21.71 6.01
C LEU A 314 23.92 21.53 7.23
N TYR A 315 25.23 21.72 7.05
CA TYR A 315 26.21 21.62 8.14
C TYR A 315 25.94 22.65 9.24
N GLU A 316 25.65 23.90 8.87
CA GLU A 316 25.29 24.96 9.82
C GLU A 316 23.98 24.64 10.54
N LYS A 317 22.90 24.31 9.79
CA LYS A 317 21.57 24.09 10.37
C LYS A 317 21.49 22.86 11.28
N LEU A 318 22.28 21.84 11.01
CA LEU A 318 22.30 20.59 11.77
C LEU A 318 23.43 20.55 12.82
N GLY A 319 24.31 21.56 12.85
CA GLY A 319 25.46 21.59 13.76
C GLY A 319 26.44 20.43 13.53
N LEU A 320 26.67 20.07 12.26
CA LEU A 320 27.49 18.92 11.88
C LEU A 320 28.98 19.26 11.94
N ASP A 321 29.77 18.30 12.42
CA ASP A 321 31.23 18.38 12.42
C ASP A 321 31.78 18.02 11.03
N SER A 322 32.58 18.91 10.42
CA SER A 322 33.18 18.70 9.10
C SER A 322 34.17 17.55 9.05
N GLU A 323 34.75 17.19 10.19
CA GLU A 323 35.77 16.15 10.29
C GLU A 323 35.16 14.75 10.42
N LYS A 324 33.84 14.65 10.58
CA LYS A 324 33.14 13.37 10.77
C LYS A 324 32.37 12.95 9.53
N THR A 325 32.42 11.65 9.23
CA THR A 325 31.65 11.06 8.14
C THR A 325 30.18 10.94 8.53
N ILE A 326 29.28 11.38 7.65
CA ILE A 326 27.84 11.32 7.90
C ILE A 326 27.27 10.03 7.32
N VAL A 327 26.43 9.35 8.08
CA VAL A 327 25.54 8.28 7.59
C VAL A 327 24.11 8.71 7.89
N ALA A 328 23.22 8.57 6.91
CA ALA A 328 21.82 8.94 7.04
C ALA A 328 20.95 7.73 7.34
N MET A 329 20.00 7.85 8.26
CA MET A 329 18.95 6.86 8.49
C MET A 329 17.58 7.47 8.20
N PHE A 330 16.80 6.76 7.37
CA PHE A 330 15.44 7.15 7.02
C PHE A 330 14.45 6.07 7.48
N PRO A 331 14.05 6.08 8.77
CA PRO A 331 13.01 5.19 9.24
C PRO A 331 11.68 5.52 8.54
N SER A 332 11.07 4.54 7.89
CA SER A 332 9.69 4.65 7.42
C SER A 332 8.75 4.81 8.61
N ILE A 333 7.51 5.25 8.39
CA ILE A 333 6.50 5.30 9.45
C ILE A 333 6.38 3.90 10.09
N PRO A 334 6.62 3.75 11.41
CA PRO A 334 6.79 2.43 12.03
C PRO A 334 5.61 1.48 11.85
N TRP A 335 4.39 2.01 11.85
CA TRP A 335 3.14 1.25 11.74
C TRP A 335 2.61 1.09 10.31
N ASP A 336 3.11 1.89 9.36
CA ASP A 336 2.60 1.86 7.98
C ASP A 336 3.38 0.83 7.17
N GLY A 337 2.72 -0.27 6.78
CA GLY A 337 3.27 -1.22 5.83
C GLY A 337 4.40 -2.12 6.35
N GLN A 338 4.62 -2.24 7.66
CA GLN A 338 5.59 -3.21 8.22
C GLN A 338 5.30 -4.64 7.75
N THR A 339 4.02 -4.99 7.57
CA THR A 339 3.60 -6.29 7.01
C THR A 339 4.16 -6.56 5.59
N PHE A 340 4.58 -5.52 4.86
CA PHE A 340 5.20 -5.62 3.53
C PHE A 340 6.70 -5.34 3.55
N ARG A 341 7.30 -5.30 4.73
CA ARG A 341 8.75 -5.12 4.92
C ARG A 341 9.27 -6.27 5.78
N PRO A 342 9.33 -7.49 5.23
CA PRO A 342 9.80 -8.64 5.97
C PRO A 342 11.18 -8.35 6.55
N ASN A 343 11.30 -8.56 7.85
CA ASN A 343 12.57 -8.49 8.53
C ASN A 343 13.55 -9.50 7.92
N ILE A 344 14.82 -9.13 7.87
CA ILE A 344 15.89 -10.06 7.45
C ILE A 344 16.57 -10.63 8.70
N PHE A 345 17.14 -9.75 9.54
CA PHE A 345 17.92 -10.13 10.73
C PHE A 345 17.65 -9.27 11.97
N PHE A 346 16.89 -8.17 11.86
CA PHE A 346 16.38 -7.42 13.02
C PHE A 346 14.99 -7.92 13.42
N ASP A 347 14.67 -7.88 14.72
CA ASP A 347 13.37 -8.38 15.20
C ASP A 347 12.21 -7.44 14.86
N SER A 348 12.52 -6.16 14.66
CA SER A 348 11.56 -5.12 14.28
C SER A 348 12.28 -3.87 13.75
N ILE A 349 11.50 -2.91 13.25
CA ILE A 349 12.02 -1.58 12.89
C ILE A 349 12.61 -0.87 14.11
N ASP A 350 12.00 -1.05 15.28
CA ASP A 350 12.49 -0.49 16.55
C ASP A 350 13.85 -1.09 16.93
N SER A 351 14.00 -2.42 16.85
CA SER A 351 15.28 -3.11 17.10
C SER A 351 16.35 -2.64 16.13
N TRP A 352 16.04 -2.47 14.85
CA TRP A 352 16.97 -1.89 13.88
C TRP A 352 17.45 -0.48 14.29
N ILE A 353 16.51 0.41 14.64
CA ILE A 353 16.84 1.79 15.03
C ILE A 353 17.74 1.79 16.27
N TYR A 354 17.35 1.04 17.32
CA TYR A 354 18.08 1.01 18.58
C TYR A 354 19.47 0.40 18.45
N GLU A 355 19.58 -0.76 17.83
CA GLU A 355 20.87 -1.43 17.68
C GLU A 355 21.83 -0.63 16.79
N THR A 356 21.30 0.08 15.79
CA THR A 356 22.12 0.97 14.97
C THR A 356 22.60 2.20 15.75
N ILE A 357 21.74 2.84 16.56
CA ILE A 357 22.13 3.95 17.43
C ILE A 357 23.19 3.50 18.45
N ASP A 358 22.97 2.36 19.09
CA ASP A 358 23.89 1.82 20.10
C ASP A 358 25.26 1.48 19.48
N TRP A 359 25.30 1.02 18.23
CA TRP A 359 26.54 0.82 17.49
C TRP A 359 27.25 2.14 17.16
N PHE A 360 26.51 3.15 16.68
CA PHE A 360 27.03 4.48 16.38
C PHE A 360 27.55 5.20 17.63
N ALA A 361 27.00 4.94 18.81
CA ALA A 361 27.48 5.52 20.07
C ALA A 361 28.97 5.24 20.34
N ASN A 362 29.55 4.22 19.68
CA ASN A 362 30.95 3.83 19.79
C ASN A 362 31.80 4.25 18.57
N GLN A 363 31.29 5.10 17.67
CA GLN A 363 32.01 5.59 16.48
C GLN A 363 32.33 7.07 16.62
N ASP A 364 33.58 7.39 16.97
CA ASP A 364 34.00 8.77 17.23
C ASP A 364 34.17 9.63 15.96
N ASP A 365 34.41 8.99 14.83
CA ASP A 365 34.68 9.56 13.50
C ASP A 365 33.44 9.67 12.61
N ALA A 366 32.26 9.26 13.10
CA ALA A 366 31.02 9.25 12.33
C ALA A 366 29.84 9.89 13.07
N ILE A 367 28.92 10.46 12.28
CA ILE A 367 27.63 11.02 12.73
C ILE A 367 26.51 10.24 12.09
N LEU A 368 25.52 9.81 12.89
CA LEU A 368 24.26 9.27 12.38
C LEU A 368 23.20 10.37 12.36
N VAL A 369 22.74 10.75 11.17
CA VAL A 369 21.61 11.68 11.00
C VAL A 369 20.33 10.89 10.78
N ILE A 370 19.39 10.92 11.72
CA ILE A 370 18.12 10.21 11.63
C ILE A 370 16.99 11.20 11.34
N ARG A 371 16.25 10.99 10.26
CA ARG A 371 15.13 11.86 9.89
C ARG A 371 13.79 11.16 10.03
N ALA A 372 12.95 11.68 10.93
CA ALA A 372 11.56 11.25 11.07
C ALA A 372 10.76 11.50 9.79
N HIS A 373 9.75 10.66 9.52
CA HIS A 373 8.99 10.76 8.28
C HIS A 373 8.07 12.00 8.31
N PRO A 374 8.00 12.84 7.25
CA PRO A 374 7.18 14.07 7.27
C PRO A 374 5.68 13.87 7.54
N ALA A 375 5.14 12.70 7.23
CA ALA A 375 3.74 12.36 7.50
C ALA A 375 3.45 12.13 9.00
N GLU A 376 4.47 11.94 9.84
CA GLU A 376 4.31 11.79 11.29
C GLU A 376 3.73 13.06 11.94
N LYS A 377 3.92 14.26 11.34
CA LYS A 377 3.26 15.51 11.78
C LYS A 377 1.74 15.38 11.98
N ARG A 378 1.12 14.49 11.19
CA ARG A 378 -0.33 14.29 11.10
C ARG A 378 -0.77 12.96 11.73
N SER A 379 0.16 12.21 12.33
CA SER A 379 -0.13 10.93 12.98
C SER A 379 -0.58 11.17 14.43
N ASN A 380 -1.54 10.35 14.90
CA ASN A 380 -1.98 10.32 16.30
C ASN A 380 -1.39 9.09 17.03
N GLY A 381 -0.27 8.56 16.56
CA GLY A 381 0.39 7.35 17.11
C GLY A 381 1.87 7.58 17.33
N ASP A 382 2.49 6.73 18.14
CA ASP A 382 3.89 6.82 18.58
C ASP A 382 4.83 6.97 17.36
N GLY A 383 5.44 8.14 17.23
CA GLY A 383 6.40 8.46 16.16
C GLY A 383 7.83 8.07 16.52
N LEU A 384 8.78 8.35 15.62
CA LEU A 384 10.20 8.10 15.88
C LEU A 384 10.69 8.81 17.15
N LEU A 385 10.26 10.06 17.37
CA LEU A 385 10.71 10.85 18.52
C LEU A 385 10.24 10.25 19.85
N ASP A 386 8.98 9.79 19.93
CA ASP A 386 8.45 9.14 21.13
C ASP A 386 9.18 7.81 21.41
N LEU A 387 9.51 7.08 20.35
CA LEU A 387 10.26 5.83 20.43
C LEU A 387 11.66 6.06 21.02
N LEU A 388 12.36 7.09 20.54
CA LEU A 388 13.71 7.41 20.99
C LEU A 388 13.72 8.01 22.40
N ASP A 389 12.78 8.89 22.74
CA ASP A 389 12.65 9.45 24.09
C ASP A 389 12.42 8.35 25.12
N LYS A 390 11.55 7.38 24.81
CA LYS A 390 11.27 6.24 25.69
C LYS A 390 12.50 5.38 26.00
N ARG A 391 13.43 5.21 25.06
CA ARG A 391 14.63 4.38 25.24
C ARG A 391 15.82 5.17 25.79
N TYR A 392 16.07 6.34 25.24
CA TYR A 392 17.30 7.11 25.50
C TYR A 392 17.07 8.33 26.39
N GLY A 393 15.87 8.93 26.37
CA GLY A 393 15.59 10.19 27.07
C GLY A 393 16.66 11.25 26.81
N GLU A 394 17.19 11.84 27.88
CA GLU A 394 18.28 12.83 27.83
C GLU A 394 19.67 12.23 27.51
N HIS A 395 19.78 10.89 27.41
CA HIS A 395 21.05 10.17 27.22
C HIS A 395 21.31 9.75 25.76
N LEU A 396 20.65 10.36 24.78
CA LEU A 396 20.95 10.10 23.37
C LEU A 396 22.42 10.44 23.05
N PRO A 397 23.18 9.55 22.37
CA PRO A 397 24.59 9.81 22.09
C PRO A 397 24.79 11.07 21.25
N LYS A 398 25.87 11.82 21.53
CA LYS A 398 26.13 13.15 20.95
C LYS A 398 26.34 13.16 19.45
N ASN A 399 26.76 12.03 18.88
CA ASN A 399 26.96 11.86 17.44
C ASN A 399 25.69 11.38 16.71
N ILE A 400 24.53 11.38 17.38
CA ILE A 400 23.23 11.10 16.78
C ILE A 400 22.47 12.42 16.63
N ILE A 401 22.17 12.80 15.39
CA ILE A 401 21.46 14.04 15.07
C ILE A 401 20.04 13.69 14.60
N LEU A 402 19.04 14.14 15.35
CA LEU A 402 17.64 13.91 15.02
C LEU A 402 17.06 15.08 14.23
N VAL A 403 16.44 14.76 13.09
CA VAL A 403 15.72 15.73 12.28
C VAL A 403 14.21 15.48 12.43
N PRO A 404 13.47 16.39 13.09
CA PRO A 404 12.05 16.18 13.39
C PRO A 404 11.20 16.24 12.11
N PRO A 405 9.98 15.67 12.13
CA PRO A 405 9.16 15.61 10.93
C PRO A 405 8.81 17.02 10.41
N GLU A 406 8.71 18.03 11.30
CA GLU A 406 8.46 19.45 11.01
C GLU A 406 9.51 20.10 10.12
N SER A 407 10.74 19.58 10.16
CA SER A 407 11.90 20.20 9.53
C SER A 407 11.74 20.38 8.02
N LYS A 408 12.13 21.57 7.54
CA LYS A 408 12.27 21.90 6.12
C LYS A 408 13.55 21.35 5.48
N ILE A 409 14.40 20.66 6.23
CA ILE A 409 15.44 19.88 5.57
C ILE A 409 14.75 18.75 4.79
N THR A 410 15.28 18.22 3.68
CA THR A 410 14.66 17.06 3.02
C THR A 410 15.50 15.81 3.23
N SER A 411 14.90 14.63 3.14
CA SER A 411 15.65 13.36 3.21
C SER A 411 16.70 13.26 2.09
N ILE A 412 16.39 13.80 0.91
CA ILE A 412 17.34 13.83 -0.21
C ILE A 412 18.50 14.78 0.08
N SER A 413 18.25 15.96 0.66
CA SER A 413 19.31 16.89 1.07
C SER A 413 20.27 16.26 2.10
N ILE A 414 19.74 15.50 3.06
CA ILE A 414 20.58 14.77 4.03
C ILE A 414 21.38 13.66 3.31
N ALA A 415 20.73 12.90 2.43
CA ALA A 415 21.40 11.83 1.69
C ALA A 415 22.56 12.36 0.84
N SER A 416 22.41 13.52 0.20
CA SER A 416 23.43 14.08 -0.70
C SER A 416 24.74 14.50 0.00
N ILE A 417 24.73 14.60 1.33
CA ILE A 417 25.94 14.89 2.13
C ILE A 417 26.45 13.67 2.91
N SER A 418 25.81 12.51 2.74
CA SER A 418 26.08 11.29 3.52
C SER A 418 26.91 10.29 2.71
N SER A 419 27.75 9.53 3.40
CA SER A 419 28.51 8.42 2.83
C SER A 419 27.65 7.19 2.51
N ALA A 420 26.54 7.00 3.23
CA ALA A 420 25.54 5.99 2.95
C ALA A 420 24.16 6.38 3.50
N ALA A 421 23.12 5.72 2.97
CA ALA A 421 21.75 5.79 3.44
C ALA A 421 21.28 4.42 3.96
N LEU A 422 20.74 4.41 5.18
CA LEU A 422 20.22 3.23 5.87
C LEU A 422 18.68 3.23 5.79
N LEU A 423 18.12 2.18 5.20
CA LEU A 423 16.67 2.07 4.97
C LEU A 423 16.12 0.77 5.56
N TYR A 424 14.99 0.86 6.25
CA TYR A 424 14.18 -0.34 6.50
C TYR A 424 13.49 -0.78 5.20
N GLY A 425 12.79 0.14 4.54
CA GLY A 425 12.23 -0.06 3.20
C GLY A 425 11.47 1.19 2.77
N SER A 426 11.96 1.88 1.76
CA SER A 426 11.40 3.16 1.33
C SER A 426 11.63 3.39 -0.15
N THR A 427 10.69 4.03 -0.83
CA THR A 427 10.87 4.41 -2.23
C THR A 427 12.07 5.34 -2.43
N ILE A 428 12.55 6.01 -1.36
CA ILE A 428 13.76 6.87 -1.37
C ILE A 428 15.04 6.14 -1.81
N GLY A 429 15.03 4.80 -1.77
CA GLY A 429 16.13 3.96 -2.24
C GLY A 429 16.51 4.24 -3.70
N TYR A 430 15.53 4.57 -4.56
CA TYR A 430 15.84 4.94 -5.93
C TYR A 430 16.62 6.25 -6.04
N GLN A 431 16.22 7.26 -5.27
CA GLN A 431 16.83 8.59 -5.31
C GLN A 431 18.24 8.59 -4.72
N THR A 432 18.45 7.84 -3.64
CA THR A 432 19.78 7.70 -3.01
C THR A 432 20.78 7.03 -3.95
N VAL A 433 20.41 5.91 -4.58
CA VAL A 433 21.27 5.23 -5.56
C VAL A 433 21.44 6.09 -6.83
N PHE A 434 20.42 6.85 -7.24
CA PHE A 434 20.53 7.79 -8.37
C PHE A 434 21.53 8.91 -8.10
N LEU A 435 21.63 9.37 -6.84
CA LEU A 435 22.65 10.31 -6.38
C LEU A 435 24.02 9.66 -6.14
N ARG A 436 24.20 8.39 -6.52
CA ARG A 436 25.41 7.60 -6.29
C ARG A 436 25.76 7.40 -4.81
N ILE A 437 24.78 7.54 -3.92
CA ILE A 437 24.93 7.27 -2.49
C ILE A 437 24.67 5.78 -2.24
N PRO A 438 25.61 5.04 -1.62
CA PRO A 438 25.37 3.67 -1.18
C PRO A 438 24.15 3.55 -0.28
N THR A 439 23.27 2.61 -0.61
CA THR A 439 22.03 2.39 0.14
C THR A 439 22.03 0.98 0.74
N ILE A 440 22.00 0.89 2.06
CA ILE A 440 22.07 -0.37 2.82
C ILE A 440 20.68 -0.68 3.40
N LEU A 441 20.18 -1.88 3.14
CA LEU A 441 18.85 -2.31 3.60
C LEU A 441 18.90 -3.09 4.91
N ALA A 442 17.94 -2.80 5.79
CA ALA A 442 17.70 -3.54 7.04
C ALA A 442 16.48 -4.48 6.96
N SER A 443 15.66 -4.35 5.92
CA SER A 443 14.53 -5.25 5.65
C SER A 443 14.34 -5.47 4.14
N LYS A 444 13.51 -6.44 3.75
CA LYS A 444 13.18 -6.65 2.33
C LYS A 444 12.26 -5.56 1.81
N PHE A 445 12.52 -5.12 0.59
CA PHE A 445 11.70 -4.16 -0.15
C PHE A 445 11.65 -4.52 -1.64
N PHE A 446 10.84 -3.82 -2.43
CA PHE A 446 10.60 -4.23 -3.82
C PHE A 446 11.86 -4.21 -4.70
N TYR A 447 12.93 -3.49 -4.34
CA TYR A 447 14.21 -3.50 -5.06
C TYR A 447 15.30 -4.40 -4.42
N THR A 448 14.98 -5.18 -3.38
CA THR A 448 15.90 -6.16 -2.78
C THR A 448 16.25 -7.28 -3.77
N ASN A 449 17.47 -7.82 -3.64
CA ASN A 449 18.07 -8.88 -4.46
C ASN A 449 18.15 -8.54 -5.94
N LYS A 450 18.35 -7.25 -6.26
CA LYS A 450 18.46 -6.73 -7.63
C LYS A 450 19.82 -6.11 -7.93
N GLU A 451 20.74 -6.18 -6.98
CA GLU A 451 22.06 -5.56 -7.07
C GLU A 451 21.96 -4.04 -7.34
N ILE A 452 20.90 -3.41 -6.82
CA ILE A 452 20.65 -1.96 -6.84
C ILE A 452 21.08 -1.35 -5.51
N THR A 453 20.69 -1.99 -4.41
CA THR A 453 21.08 -1.66 -3.04
C THR A 453 22.04 -2.70 -2.47
N PHE A 454 22.65 -2.39 -1.33
CA PHE A 454 23.43 -3.34 -0.55
C PHE A 454 22.49 -4.04 0.43
N ASP A 455 22.33 -5.36 0.24
CA ASP A 455 21.28 -6.16 0.85
C ASP A 455 21.89 -7.20 1.81
N PRO A 456 22.39 -6.80 2.99
CA PRO A 456 23.00 -7.73 3.94
C PRO A 456 22.02 -8.83 4.36
N GLN A 457 22.55 -10.01 4.66
CA GLN A 457 21.78 -11.16 5.15
C GLN A 457 21.95 -11.36 6.66
N THR A 458 22.94 -10.71 7.28
CA THR A 458 23.22 -10.80 8.72
C THR A 458 23.48 -9.42 9.35
N LYS A 459 23.37 -9.33 10.69
CA LYS A 459 23.72 -8.11 11.44
C LYS A 459 25.20 -7.73 11.25
N ASP A 460 26.09 -8.72 11.20
CA ASP A 460 27.53 -8.48 11.03
C ASP A 460 27.82 -7.89 9.65
N GLU A 461 27.22 -8.42 8.59
CA GLU A 461 27.32 -7.85 7.24
C GLU A 461 26.75 -6.42 7.19
N TYR A 462 25.63 -6.17 7.89
CA TYR A 462 25.02 -4.83 7.95
C TYR A 462 25.98 -3.80 8.55
N PHE A 463 26.58 -4.09 9.70
CA PHE A 463 27.53 -3.17 10.34
C PHE A 463 28.85 -3.08 9.57
N ALA A 464 29.32 -4.18 8.96
CA ALA A 464 30.50 -4.14 8.11
C ALA A 464 30.33 -3.20 6.90
N LEU A 465 29.16 -3.23 6.24
CA LEU A 465 28.83 -2.30 5.15
C LEU A 465 28.78 -0.84 5.63
N ILE A 466 28.30 -0.58 6.84
CA ILE A 466 28.32 0.77 7.43
C ILE A 466 29.76 1.23 7.66
N THR A 467 30.61 0.37 8.22
CA THR A 467 32.04 0.66 8.40
C THR A 467 32.73 0.95 7.06
N ASP A 468 32.45 0.15 6.02
CA ASP A 468 32.98 0.40 4.68
C ASP A 468 32.51 1.74 4.12
N ALA A 469 31.25 2.12 4.35
CA ALA A 469 30.76 3.45 3.96
C ALA A 469 31.47 4.58 4.70
N ILE A 470 31.66 4.46 6.02
CA ILE A 470 32.35 5.46 6.86
C ILE A 470 33.78 5.70 6.35
N HIS A 471 34.48 4.63 5.95
CA HIS A 471 35.84 4.68 5.43
C HIS A 471 35.93 5.00 3.92
N GLY A 472 34.80 5.19 3.22
CA GLY A 472 34.76 5.49 1.80
C GLY A 472 35.05 4.30 0.86
N ASN A 473 34.95 3.07 1.37
CA ASN A 473 35.14 1.83 0.61
C ASN A 473 33.85 1.34 -0.09
N LEU A 474 32.71 1.95 0.20
CA LEU A 474 31.42 1.61 -0.40
C LEU A 474 31.00 2.64 -1.44
N SER A 475 30.64 2.20 -2.65
CA SER A 475 30.23 3.11 -3.74
C SER A 475 29.18 2.49 -4.66
N VAL A 476 28.42 3.35 -5.34
CA VAL A 476 27.49 2.95 -6.39
C VAL A 476 28.20 2.97 -7.74
N ASP A 477 28.65 1.79 -8.18
CA ASP A 477 29.26 1.61 -9.50
C ASP A 477 28.26 1.80 -10.66
N ASP A 478 28.79 1.86 -11.89
CA ASP A 478 27.97 2.03 -13.09
C ASP A 478 27.00 0.87 -13.33
N ALA A 479 27.40 -0.36 -12.97
CA ALA A 479 26.53 -1.50 -13.13
C ALA A 479 25.28 -1.40 -12.24
N ARG A 480 25.45 -0.99 -10.98
CA ARG A 480 24.38 -0.74 -10.01
C ARG A 480 23.50 0.43 -10.43
N PHE A 481 24.11 1.49 -10.96
CA PHE A 481 23.38 2.64 -11.49
C PHE A 481 22.53 2.26 -12.72
N GLU A 482 23.06 1.46 -13.65
CA GLU A 482 22.28 0.99 -14.80
C GLU A 482 21.15 0.04 -14.38
N ARG A 483 21.41 -0.89 -13.44
CA ARG A 483 20.35 -1.74 -12.87
C ARG A 483 19.25 -0.92 -12.19
N LEU A 484 19.61 0.16 -11.50
CA LEU A 484 18.64 1.10 -10.95
C LEU A 484 17.73 1.64 -12.05
N LEU A 485 18.30 2.18 -13.13
CA LEU A 485 17.50 2.78 -14.20
C LEU A 485 16.57 1.76 -14.87
N GLN A 486 17.09 0.57 -15.18
CA GLN A 486 16.31 -0.52 -15.77
C GLN A 486 15.14 -0.94 -14.86
N TYR A 487 15.44 -1.19 -13.57
CA TYR A 487 14.41 -1.66 -12.65
C TYR A 487 13.42 -0.57 -12.25
N ALA A 488 13.90 0.66 -12.07
CA ALA A 488 13.02 1.78 -11.77
C ALA A 488 12.07 2.06 -12.94
N TYR A 489 12.53 1.98 -14.20
CA TYR A 489 11.65 2.05 -15.38
C TYR A 489 10.66 0.87 -15.40
N HIS A 490 11.15 -0.36 -15.15
CA HIS A 490 10.31 -1.54 -15.09
C HIS A 490 9.19 -1.42 -14.05
N TYR A 491 9.52 -0.93 -12.86
CA TYR A 491 8.55 -0.79 -11.77
C TYR A 491 7.61 0.41 -11.97
N GLN A 492 8.14 1.57 -12.40
CA GLN A 492 7.39 2.83 -12.43
C GLN A 492 6.67 3.10 -13.75
N PHE A 493 7.07 2.49 -14.86
CA PHE A 493 6.43 2.72 -16.16
C PHE A 493 5.84 1.42 -16.67
N ARG A 494 6.70 0.44 -16.91
CA ARG A 494 6.28 -0.83 -17.51
C ARG A 494 5.21 -1.54 -16.70
N ARG A 495 5.28 -1.58 -15.37
CA ARG A 495 4.27 -2.29 -14.54
C ARG A 495 3.07 -1.44 -14.14
N ILE A 496 3.08 -0.15 -14.44
CA ILE A 496 2.00 0.77 -14.05
C ILE A 496 1.05 0.93 -15.23
N MET A 497 -0.20 0.48 -15.04
CA MET A 497 -1.31 0.83 -15.92
C MET A 497 -1.63 2.32 -15.74
N PRO A 498 -1.54 3.17 -16.78
CA PRO A 498 -1.91 4.57 -16.66
C PRO A 498 -3.42 4.73 -16.44
N GLU A 499 -3.82 5.80 -15.74
CA GLU A 499 -5.23 6.12 -15.53
C GLU A 499 -5.85 6.72 -16.81
N THR A 500 -6.61 5.92 -17.54
CA THR A 500 -7.33 6.32 -18.78
C THR A 500 -8.82 6.52 -18.59
N ILE A 501 -9.39 6.11 -17.46
CA ILE A 501 -10.85 6.07 -17.27
C ILE A 501 -11.35 7.29 -16.51
N MET A 502 -10.60 7.75 -15.52
CA MET A 502 -11.04 8.79 -14.59
C MET A 502 -10.14 10.02 -14.64
N ASN A 503 -10.76 11.20 -14.51
CA ASN A 503 -10.09 12.40 -14.08
C ASN A 503 -9.98 12.37 -12.56
N LEU A 504 -8.78 12.61 -12.05
CA LEU A 504 -8.49 12.67 -10.62
C LEU A 504 -7.96 14.06 -10.28
N LYS A 505 -8.10 14.49 -9.02
CA LYS A 505 -7.48 15.69 -8.45
C LYS A 505 -6.92 15.35 -7.07
N GLY A 506 -5.61 15.14 -6.97
CA GLY A 506 -5.07 14.23 -5.96
C GLY A 506 -5.73 12.84 -6.06
N LEU A 507 -5.87 12.10 -4.97
CA LEU A 507 -6.54 10.79 -5.01
C LEU A 507 -8.08 10.88 -5.12
N ASN A 508 -8.65 12.06 -5.35
CA ASN A 508 -10.09 12.26 -5.42
C ASN A 508 -10.59 12.22 -6.86
N PHE A 509 -11.67 11.48 -7.10
CA PHE A 509 -12.40 11.48 -8.36
C PHE A 509 -12.92 12.88 -8.71
N SER A 510 -12.71 13.30 -9.96
CA SER A 510 -13.25 14.57 -10.47
C SER A 510 -14.17 14.45 -11.69
N GLY A 511 -14.37 13.24 -12.20
CA GLY A 511 -15.22 12.95 -13.35
C GLY A 511 -14.67 11.78 -14.15
N TYR A 512 -15.49 11.13 -14.96
CA TYR A 512 -14.99 10.17 -15.97
C TYR A 512 -14.40 10.92 -17.17
N LYS A 513 -13.45 10.28 -17.89
CA LYS A 513 -12.90 10.82 -19.15
C LYS A 513 -13.81 10.60 -20.35
N TYR A 514 -14.71 9.63 -20.25
CA TYR A 514 -15.71 9.31 -21.27
C TYR A 514 -17.08 9.84 -20.85
N SER A 515 -17.93 10.21 -21.81
CA SER A 515 -19.33 10.56 -21.55
C SER A 515 -20.29 9.39 -21.81
N GLU A 516 -19.92 8.46 -22.69
CA GLU A 516 -20.74 7.32 -23.09
C GLU A 516 -20.10 5.99 -22.69
N LEU A 517 -20.94 5.01 -22.33
CA LEU A 517 -20.47 3.70 -21.86
C LEU A 517 -19.76 2.93 -22.98
N GLU A 518 -20.24 3.05 -24.22
CA GLU A 518 -19.70 2.35 -25.39
C GLU A 518 -18.25 2.74 -25.69
N GLU A 519 -17.83 3.96 -25.32
CA GLU A 519 -16.45 4.42 -25.46
C GLU A 519 -15.58 3.89 -24.32
N LEU A 520 -16.06 3.99 -23.07
CA LEU A 520 -15.34 3.48 -21.89
C LEU A 520 -15.02 1.99 -22.03
N VAL A 521 -15.98 1.17 -22.45
CA VAL A 521 -15.77 -0.28 -22.60
C VAL A 521 -14.83 -0.64 -23.75
N LYS A 522 -14.49 0.32 -24.63
CA LYS A 522 -13.54 0.16 -25.73
C LYS A 522 -12.14 0.72 -25.41
N ASP A 523 -11.94 1.33 -24.23
CA ASP A 523 -10.63 1.83 -23.83
C ASP A 523 -9.58 0.72 -23.87
N SER A 524 -8.53 0.90 -24.68
CA SER A 524 -7.55 -0.16 -24.94
C SER A 524 -6.75 -0.54 -23.69
N VAL A 525 -6.49 0.42 -22.79
CA VAL A 525 -5.66 0.21 -21.60
C VAL A 525 -6.37 -0.65 -20.56
N ILE A 526 -7.62 -0.34 -20.20
CA ILE A 526 -8.39 -1.21 -19.29
C ILE A 526 -8.71 -2.56 -19.93
N ASN A 527 -8.96 -2.62 -21.24
CA ASN A 527 -9.17 -3.88 -21.93
C ASN A 527 -7.93 -4.77 -21.86
N LYS A 528 -6.73 -4.20 -22.07
CA LYS A 528 -5.46 -4.90 -21.86
C LYS A 528 -5.30 -5.39 -20.42
N PHE A 529 -5.65 -4.59 -19.41
CA PHE A 529 -5.64 -5.03 -18.01
C PHE A 529 -6.55 -6.24 -17.78
N ILE A 530 -7.76 -6.24 -18.35
CA ILE A 530 -8.69 -7.38 -18.27
C ILE A 530 -8.13 -8.59 -19.03
N ASP A 531 -7.49 -8.39 -20.18
CA ASP A 531 -6.85 -9.47 -20.93
C ASP A 531 -5.75 -10.12 -20.08
N CYS A 532 -4.87 -9.34 -19.44
CA CYS A 532 -3.87 -9.86 -18.50
C CYS A 532 -4.51 -10.63 -17.35
N CYS A 533 -5.62 -10.13 -16.77
CA CYS A 533 -6.38 -10.85 -15.73
C CYS A 533 -6.83 -12.25 -16.19
N LEU A 534 -7.28 -12.36 -17.44
CA LEU A 534 -7.86 -13.59 -17.99
C LEU A 534 -6.80 -14.59 -18.50
N THR A 535 -5.74 -14.09 -19.14
CA THR A 535 -4.69 -14.92 -19.75
C THR A 535 -3.60 -15.33 -18.76
N GLY A 536 -3.44 -14.59 -17.66
CA GLY A 536 -2.30 -14.73 -16.75
C GLY A 536 -1.01 -14.08 -17.27
N GLU A 537 -1.09 -13.32 -18.37
CA GLU A 537 0.03 -12.52 -18.85
C GLU A 537 0.42 -11.44 -17.83
N ARG A 538 1.70 -11.03 -17.86
CA ARG A 538 2.21 -10.01 -16.95
C ARG A 538 1.59 -8.65 -17.27
N PHE A 539 1.30 -7.89 -16.23
CA PHE A 539 0.82 -6.52 -16.31
C PHE A 539 1.93 -5.58 -16.78
N TYR A 540 2.17 -5.55 -18.09
CA TYR A 540 3.12 -4.64 -18.74
C TYR A 540 2.39 -3.64 -19.62
N PHE A 541 2.70 -2.37 -19.49
CA PHE A 541 2.06 -1.22 -20.13
C PHE A 541 3.10 -0.23 -20.67
N ASP A 542 4.34 -0.67 -20.91
CA ASP A 542 5.43 0.17 -21.40
C ASP A 542 5.06 0.90 -22.69
N GLU A 543 4.31 0.27 -23.59
CA GLU A 543 3.83 0.89 -24.83
C GLU A 543 2.86 2.06 -24.62
N CYS A 544 2.25 2.19 -23.44
CA CYS A 544 1.39 3.34 -23.12
C CYS A 544 2.19 4.62 -22.81
N TYR A 545 3.50 4.50 -22.63
CA TYR A 545 4.42 5.59 -22.33
C TYR A 545 5.35 5.91 -23.51
N GLU A 546 5.29 5.16 -24.60
CA GLU A 546 6.18 5.32 -25.76
C GLU A 546 5.81 6.48 -26.69
#